data_AF-A0A6N7LWH8-F1
#
_entry.id   AF-A0A6N7LWH8-F1
#
_cell.length_a   1.000
_cell.length_b   1.000
_cell.length_c   1.000
_cell.angle_alpha   90.00
_cell.angle_beta   90.00
_cell.angle_gamma   90.00
#
_symmetry.space_group_name_H-M   'P 1'
#
loop_
_entity.id
_entity.type
_entity.pdbx_description
1 polymer ?
#
loop_
_entity_poly.entity_id
_entity_poly.type
_entity_poly.pdbx_seq_one_letter_code
_entity_poly.pdbx_strand_id
1 'polypeptide(L)'
;MSYQIRPAREDDNAAILALLQGTPQQGAVTLNFERSPDYFRGAKVACEQPDVWVAENRDTPGKVGAVYNVGWRHVWVNGEVRPIRYAHDLRIAPEFRNGMILHRLFRHLRKQLAEGEWMQTTVLRDNQASLGTVASGRAGLPVYYPAGTIETSMLYTRQRLPRLPEDISIRQSGSADLPEIAALLKSQGQNKQFFPYWDVNRVHGDEYCYGLNASSFLVLRVRGELKGVLGFWDQKPIKQTRVLGYARGMGMMRHLYNTHSVLRGGMRLPPPGGVLSYLSLHSMIVSNDDPELLRLLLDYAVAFFHGRYDALICGFFQQDPLAKVAERYRRRLLLSEHFLVSYDGDPRDTLDMRRPWYVEVARL
;
A
#
# COMPACT_ATOMS: atom_id res chain seq x y z
N MET A 1 -7.94 33.94 -1.76
CA MET A 1 -7.44 33.13 -0.61
C MET A 1 -5.94 32.95 -0.77
N SER A 2 -5.19 33.41 0.23
CA SER A 2 -3.74 33.24 0.30
C SER A 2 -3.44 31.98 1.10
N TYR A 3 -2.53 31.15 0.60
CA TYR A 3 -2.11 29.92 1.30
C TYR A 3 -0.65 30.03 1.68
N GLN A 4 -0.31 29.44 2.82
CA GLN A 4 1.08 29.19 3.19
C GLN A 4 1.34 27.69 3.08
N ILE A 5 2.34 27.32 2.26
CA ILE A 5 2.84 25.94 2.17
C ILE A 5 4.03 25.85 3.11
N ARG A 6 3.98 24.91 4.06
CA ARG A 6 5.03 24.69 5.07
C ARG A 6 5.13 23.21 5.44
N PRO A 7 6.26 22.77 6.02
CA PRO A 7 6.35 21.44 6.59
C PRO A 7 5.27 21.24 7.65
N ALA A 8 4.67 20.06 7.67
CA ALA A 8 3.74 19.67 8.70
C ALA A 8 4.47 19.43 10.02
N ARG A 9 3.80 19.70 11.14
CA ARG A 9 4.27 19.46 12.50
C ARG A 9 3.31 18.52 13.21
N GLU A 10 3.75 17.89 14.28
CA GLU A 10 2.90 16.98 15.09
C GLU A 10 1.59 17.65 15.54
N ASP A 11 1.62 18.95 15.85
CA ASP A 11 0.43 19.74 16.21
C ASP A 11 -0.61 19.83 15.07
N ASP A 12 -0.21 19.62 13.80
CA ASP A 12 -1.13 19.58 12.66
C ASP A 12 -1.90 18.24 12.57
N ASN A 13 -1.57 17.22 13.38
CA ASN A 13 -2.15 15.87 13.27
C ASN A 13 -3.69 15.91 13.27
N ALA A 14 -4.31 16.62 14.22
CA ALA A 14 -5.77 16.71 14.31
C ALA A 14 -6.39 17.34 13.05
N ALA A 15 -5.77 18.39 12.51
CA ALA A 15 -6.25 19.08 11.31
C ALA A 15 -6.08 18.21 10.05
N ILE A 16 -4.96 17.49 9.94
CA ILE A 16 -4.71 16.53 8.85
C ILE A 16 -5.73 15.40 8.90
N LEU A 17 -5.99 14.81 10.07
CA LEU A 17 -6.98 13.75 10.24
C LEU A 17 -8.39 14.22 9.87
N ALA A 18 -8.78 15.44 10.27
CA ALA A 18 -10.05 16.04 9.89
C ALA A 18 -10.16 16.24 8.36
N LEU A 19 -9.07 16.68 7.71
CA LEU A 19 -9.02 16.81 6.25
C LEU A 19 -9.17 15.46 5.55
N LEU A 20 -8.46 14.42 6.00
CA LEU A 20 -8.59 13.06 5.46
C LEU A 20 -10.03 12.55 5.64
N GLN A 21 -10.62 12.75 6.82
CA GLN A 21 -12.02 12.38 7.07
C GLN A 21 -13.00 13.07 6.13
N GLY A 22 -12.78 14.36 5.84
CA GLY A 22 -13.61 15.18 4.95
C GLY A 22 -13.38 14.96 3.45
N THR A 23 -12.47 14.06 3.06
CA THR A 23 -12.13 13.81 1.64
C THR A 23 -12.34 12.35 1.23
N PRO A 24 -13.57 11.81 1.36
CA PRO A 24 -13.84 10.43 0.99
C PRO A 24 -13.69 10.19 -0.51
N GLN A 25 -13.31 8.96 -0.85
CA GLN A 25 -13.27 8.52 -2.23
C GLN A 25 -14.65 8.01 -2.66
N GLN A 26 -15.16 8.62 -3.73
CA GLN A 26 -16.45 8.24 -4.31
C GLN A 26 -16.30 7.03 -5.24
N GLY A 27 -17.35 6.21 -5.31
CA GLY A 27 -17.43 5.00 -6.11
C GLY A 27 -18.72 4.24 -5.83
N ALA A 28 -18.81 2.97 -6.26
CA ALA A 28 -19.96 2.10 -5.94
C ALA A 28 -20.14 1.90 -4.41
N VAL A 29 -19.03 1.99 -3.67
CA VAL A 29 -18.97 2.10 -2.21
C VAL A 29 -18.18 3.36 -1.89
N THR A 30 -18.74 4.25 -1.07
CA THR A 30 -18.01 5.43 -0.59
C THR A 30 -17.08 4.98 0.51
N LEU A 31 -15.77 5.09 0.27
CA LEU A 31 -14.72 4.65 1.18
C LEU A 31 -13.96 5.85 1.74
N ASN A 32 -13.57 5.74 3.00
CA ASN A 32 -12.63 6.65 3.62
C ASN A 32 -11.37 5.90 4.03
N PHE A 33 -10.22 6.36 3.55
CA PHE A 33 -8.91 5.83 3.92
C PHE A 33 -8.36 6.65 5.06
N GLU A 34 -8.65 6.22 6.27
CA GLU A 34 -8.29 6.93 7.49
C GLU A 34 -6.85 6.63 7.90
N ARG A 35 -6.27 7.55 8.68
CA ARG A 35 -4.95 7.43 9.32
C ARG A 35 -5.04 7.62 10.83
N SER A 36 -6.20 7.31 11.41
CA SER A 36 -6.47 7.54 12.83
C SER A 36 -5.65 6.57 13.70
N PRO A 37 -5.24 6.94 14.92
CA PRO A 37 -5.37 8.26 15.56
C PRO A 37 -4.22 9.23 15.25
N ASP A 38 -3.26 8.81 14.43
CA ASP A 38 -1.97 9.47 14.27
C ASP A 38 -1.50 9.33 12.81
N TYR A 39 -1.59 10.43 12.07
CA TYR A 39 -1.18 10.49 10.68
C TYR A 39 0.32 10.24 10.51
N PHE A 40 1.14 10.82 11.38
CA PHE A 40 2.59 10.77 11.27
C PHE A 40 3.12 9.35 11.49
N ARG A 41 2.48 8.57 12.37
CA ARG A 41 2.79 7.14 12.52
C ARG A 41 2.52 6.34 11.26
N GLY A 42 1.38 6.56 10.60
CA GLY A 42 1.07 5.94 9.31
C GLY A 42 2.06 6.37 8.22
N ALA A 43 2.44 7.65 8.20
CA ALA A 43 3.42 8.19 7.27
C ALA A 43 4.79 7.53 7.41
N LYS A 44 5.25 7.31 8.66
CA LYS A 44 6.50 6.58 8.96
C LYS A 44 6.45 5.11 8.55
N VAL A 45 5.28 4.50 8.43
CA VAL A 45 5.13 3.14 7.90
C VAL A 45 5.17 3.12 6.36
N ALA A 46 4.65 4.15 5.69
CA ALA A 46 4.72 4.24 4.22
C ALA A 46 6.13 4.58 3.73
N CYS A 47 6.83 5.49 4.42
CA CYS A 47 8.16 5.97 4.09
C CYS A 47 9.07 5.98 5.33
N GLU A 48 10.33 5.57 5.17
CA GLU A 48 11.34 5.59 6.24
C GLU A 48 11.60 7.01 6.75
N GLN A 49 11.56 7.98 5.84
CA GLN A 49 11.66 9.41 6.16
C GLN A 49 10.48 10.13 5.50
N PRO A 50 9.37 10.35 6.22
CA PRO A 50 8.24 11.11 5.70
C PRO A 50 8.63 12.55 5.37
N ASP A 51 8.05 13.09 4.28
CA ASP A 51 8.24 14.49 3.87
C ASP A 51 6.87 15.11 3.66
N VAL A 52 6.26 15.51 4.79
CA VAL A 52 4.85 15.90 4.87
C VAL A 52 4.74 17.42 4.81
N TRP A 53 3.90 17.91 3.91
CA TRP A 53 3.64 19.33 3.73
C TRP A 53 2.16 19.62 3.83
N VAL A 54 1.83 20.76 4.44
CA VAL A 54 0.47 21.28 4.53
C VAL A 54 0.35 22.62 3.84
N ALA A 55 -0.81 22.88 3.25
CA ALA A 55 -1.23 24.20 2.83
C ALA A 55 -2.29 24.73 3.80
N GLU A 56 -1.91 25.75 4.55
CA GLU A 56 -2.76 26.39 5.55
C GLU A 56 -3.39 27.65 4.97
N ASN A 57 -4.67 27.90 5.29
CA ASN A 57 -5.33 29.14 4.92
C ASN A 57 -4.81 30.30 5.78
N ARG A 58 -4.25 31.35 5.15
CA ARG A 58 -3.78 32.52 5.90
C ARG A 58 -4.89 33.28 6.60
N ASP A 59 -6.11 33.21 6.08
CA ASP A 59 -7.28 33.89 6.63
C ASP A 59 -7.87 33.12 7.82
N THR A 60 -7.44 31.86 8.05
CA THR A 60 -7.92 31.02 9.15
C THR A 60 -6.80 30.10 9.65
N PRO A 61 -5.89 30.63 10.49
CA PRO A 61 -4.80 29.84 11.06
C PRO A 61 -5.30 28.57 11.75
N GLY A 62 -4.57 27.47 11.61
CA GLY A 62 -4.93 26.13 12.08
C GLY A 62 -5.79 25.31 11.10
N LYS A 63 -6.39 25.93 10.07
CA LYS A 63 -7.16 25.20 9.05
C LYS A 63 -6.26 24.72 7.91
N VAL A 64 -5.94 23.42 7.92
CA VAL A 64 -5.24 22.74 6.82
C VAL A 64 -6.19 22.53 5.64
N GLY A 65 -5.92 23.22 4.52
CA GLY A 65 -6.70 23.11 3.29
C GLY A 65 -6.19 22.06 2.31
N ALA A 66 -4.91 21.67 2.42
CA ALA A 66 -4.35 20.53 1.71
C ALA A 66 -3.19 19.90 2.47
N VAL A 67 -2.95 18.61 2.22
CA VAL A 67 -1.77 17.87 2.70
C VAL A 67 -1.24 17.00 1.56
N TYR A 68 0.08 16.81 1.51
CA TYR A 68 0.72 15.81 0.67
C TYR A 68 1.99 15.27 1.33
N ASN A 69 2.37 14.04 1.00
CA ASN A 69 3.60 13.42 1.49
C ASN A 69 4.44 12.91 0.32
N VAL A 70 5.72 13.26 0.28
CA VAL A 70 6.69 12.79 -0.73
C VAL A 70 7.94 12.25 -0.03
N GLY A 71 7.74 11.37 0.96
CA GLY A 71 8.80 10.80 1.77
C GLY A 71 9.72 9.84 1.02
N TRP A 72 10.82 9.47 1.69
CA TRP A 72 11.85 8.58 1.17
C TRP A 72 11.70 7.16 1.69
N ARG A 73 12.00 6.20 0.83
CA ARG A 73 12.14 4.78 1.17
C ARG A 73 13.26 4.14 0.36
N HIS A 74 13.94 3.16 0.94
CA HIS A 74 14.94 2.39 0.21
C HIS A 74 14.28 1.23 -0.53
N VAL A 75 14.59 1.10 -1.82
CA VAL A 75 14.15 -0.02 -2.65
C VAL A 75 15.30 -0.51 -3.53
N TRP A 76 15.17 -1.71 -4.09
CA TRP A 76 16.08 -2.19 -5.12
C TRP A 76 15.76 -1.55 -6.46
N VAL A 77 16.75 -0.92 -7.09
CA VAL A 77 16.67 -0.35 -8.44
C VAL A 77 17.87 -0.88 -9.21
N ASN A 78 17.61 -1.59 -10.31
CA ASN A 78 18.65 -2.24 -11.14
C ASN A 78 19.60 -3.18 -10.35
N GLY A 79 19.16 -3.70 -9.21
CA GLY A 79 19.96 -4.57 -8.34
C GLY A 79 20.81 -3.84 -7.31
N GLU A 80 20.65 -2.52 -7.17
CA GLU A 80 21.27 -1.73 -6.10
C GLU A 80 20.20 -1.16 -5.17
N VAL A 81 20.49 -1.06 -3.87
CA VAL A 81 19.59 -0.38 -2.93
C VAL A 81 19.74 1.13 -3.14
N ARG A 82 18.64 1.80 -3.45
CA ARG A 82 18.60 3.26 -3.66
C ARG A 82 17.46 3.89 -2.85
N PRO A 83 17.68 5.05 -2.22
CA PRO A 83 16.60 5.85 -1.69
C PRO A 83 15.82 6.45 -2.87
N ILE A 84 14.50 6.31 -2.85
CA ILE A 84 13.60 6.94 -3.81
C ILE A 84 12.45 7.61 -3.08
N ARG A 85 11.88 8.64 -3.71
CA ARG A 85 10.69 9.31 -3.21
C ARG A 85 9.42 8.53 -3.54
N TYR A 86 8.45 8.56 -2.62
CA TYR A 86 7.12 8.01 -2.82
C TYR A 86 6.05 9.06 -2.48
N ALA A 87 5.39 9.57 -3.52
CA ALA A 87 4.31 10.53 -3.40
C ALA A 87 2.98 9.83 -3.09
N HIS A 88 2.39 10.15 -1.94
CA HIS A 88 1.13 9.59 -1.45
C HIS A 88 0.35 10.57 -0.57
N ASP A 89 -0.85 10.17 -0.15
CA ASP A 89 -1.75 10.92 0.75
C ASP A 89 -2.01 12.38 0.36
N LEU A 90 -1.95 12.72 -0.94
CA LEU A 90 -2.41 14.02 -1.45
C LEU A 90 -3.93 14.16 -1.18
N ARG A 91 -4.30 15.16 -0.38
CA ARG A 91 -5.68 15.57 -0.11
C ARG A 91 -5.82 17.07 -0.20
N ILE A 92 -6.91 17.51 -0.84
CA ILE A 92 -7.29 18.92 -0.95
C ILE A 92 -8.77 19.01 -0.54
N ALA A 93 -9.05 19.91 0.41
CA ALA A 93 -10.41 20.09 0.92
C ALA A 93 -11.32 20.56 -0.23
N PRO A 94 -12.58 20.09 -0.31
CA PRO A 94 -13.50 20.40 -1.40
C PRO A 94 -13.62 21.91 -1.69
N GLU A 95 -13.71 22.73 -0.66
CA GLU A 95 -13.81 24.19 -0.75
C GLU A 95 -12.59 24.87 -1.39
N PHE A 96 -11.46 24.15 -1.49
CA PHE A 96 -10.20 24.66 -2.04
C PHE A 96 -9.84 24.05 -3.40
N ARG A 97 -10.71 23.24 -4.01
CA ARG A 97 -10.48 22.56 -5.30
C ARG A 97 -10.72 23.48 -6.52
N ASN A 98 -10.16 24.67 -6.52
CA ASN A 98 -10.22 25.58 -7.68
C ASN A 98 -9.00 25.48 -8.63
N GLY A 99 -8.25 24.37 -8.57
CA GLY A 99 -7.06 24.08 -9.41
C GLY A 99 -5.79 24.85 -9.03
N MET A 100 -5.93 26.09 -8.55
CA MET A 100 -4.80 26.96 -8.19
C MET A 100 -3.94 26.41 -7.05
N ILE A 101 -4.55 25.80 -6.04
CA ILE A 101 -3.80 25.22 -4.92
C ILE A 101 -2.91 24.06 -5.40
N LEU A 102 -3.42 23.19 -6.27
CA LEU A 102 -2.68 22.05 -6.81
C LEU A 102 -1.42 22.51 -7.55
N HIS A 103 -1.54 23.51 -8.44
CA HIS A 103 -0.39 24.09 -9.14
C HIS A 103 0.64 24.69 -8.18
N ARG A 104 0.20 25.31 -7.08
CA ARG A 104 1.12 25.85 -6.06
C ARG A 104 1.86 24.74 -5.31
N LEU A 105 1.18 23.64 -4.97
CA LEU A 105 1.79 22.47 -4.33
C LEU A 105 2.87 21.85 -5.23
N PHE A 106 2.57 21.63 -6.51
CA PHE A 106 3.55 21.06 -7.44
C PHE A 106 4.71 22.02 -7.72
N ARG A 107 4.46 23.33 -7.84
CA ARG A 107 5.55 24.31 -7.95
C ARG A 107 6.44 24.33 -6.71
N HIS A 108 5.85 24.16 -5.52
CA HIS A 108 6.61 24.01 -4.30
C HIS A 108 7.43 22.73 -4.33
N LEU A 109 6.81 21.59 -4.66
CA LEU A 109 7.47 20.29 -4.78
C LEU A 109 8.66 20.32 -5.74
N ARG A 110 8.52 20.95 -6.92
CA ARG A 110 9.63 21.10 -7.88
C ARG A 110 10.86 21.76 -7.27
N LYS A 111 10.69 22.68 -6.31
CA LYS A 111 11.83 23.34 -5.63
C LYS A 111 12.53 22.44 -4.60
N GLN A 112 11.88 21.35 -4.18
CA GLN A 112 12.41 20.39 -3.20
C GLN A 112 13.11 19.19 -3.87
N LEU A 113 12.94 19.04 -5.17
CA LEU A 113 13.53 17.95 -5.95
C LEU A 113 14.86 18.41 -6.55
N ALA A 114 15.87 17.54 -6.52
CA ALA A 114 17.09 17.73 -7.28
C ALA A 114 16.84 17.53 -8.78
N GLU A 115 17.74 18.04 -9.61
CA GLU A 115 17.70 17.84 -11.06
C GLU A 115 17.76 16.35 -11.40
N GLY A 116 16.85 15.89 -12.26
CA GLY A 116 16.73 14.48 -12.65
C GLY A 116 16.10 13.57 -11.59
N GLU A 117 15.71 14.12 -10.43
CA GLU A 117 15.07 13.35 -9.38
C GLU A 117 13.62 12.98 -9.77
N TRP A 118 13.26 11.73 -9.53
CA TRP A 118 11.93 11.20 -9.79
C TRP A 118 11.35 10.51 -8.56
N MET A 119 10.03 10.38 -8.55
CA MET A 119 9.27 9.80 -7.46
C MET A 119 8.29 8.74 -7.97
N GLN A 120 7.99 7.75 -7.13
CA GLN A 120 6.92 6.80 -7.38
C GLN A 120 5.60 7.35 -6.87
N THR A 121 4.50 6.98 -7.53
CA THR A 121 3.17 7.15 -6.97
C THR A 121 2.22 6.08 -7.50
N THR A 122 1.10 5.91 -6.83
CA THR A 122 0.06 4.98 -7.22
C THR A 122 -1.28 5.68 -7.15
N VAL A 123 -2.04 5.57 -8.24
CA VAL A 123 -3.37 6.19 -8.35
C VAL A 123 -4.39 5.10 -8.62
N LEU A 124 -5.44 5.04 -7.81
CA LEU A 124 -6.54 4.11 -8.03
C LEU A 124 -7.20 4.40 -9.39
N ARG A 125 -7.48 3.35 -10.16
CA ARG A 125 -8.03 3.48 -11.53
C ARG A 125 -9.40 4.17 -11.54
N ASP A 126 -10.20 3.98 -10.50
CA ASP A 126 -11.50 4.62 -10.35
C ASP A 126 -11.40 6.10 -9.92
N ASN A 127 -10.20 6.58 -9.55
CA ASN A 127 -9.96 7.98 -9.22
C ASN A 127 -9.70 8.82 -10.49
N GLN A 128 -10.72 8.91 -11.33
CA GLN A 128 -10.71 9.64 -12.60
C GLN A 128 -10.35 11.13 -12.41
N ALA A 129 -10.72 11.72 -11.28
CA ALA A 129 -10.38 13.11 -10.95
C ALA A 129 -8.85 13.32 -10.85
N SER A 130 -8.13 12.42 -10.16
CA SER A 130 -6.67 12.48 -10.07
C SER A 130 -6.00 12.19 -11.41
N LEU A 131 -6.46 11.18 -12.15
CA LEU A 131 -5.91 10.84 -13.46
C LEU A 131 -6.10 11.98 -14.48
N GLY A 132 -7.28 12.60 -14.54
CA GLY A 132 -7.58 13.67 -15.49
C GLY A 132 -6.88 15.01 -15.20
N THR A 133 -6.51 15.27 -13.93
CA THR A 133 -5.93 16.56 -13.52
C THR A 133 -4.42 16.47 -13.30
N VAL A 134 -3.99 15.52 -12.48
CA VAL A 134 -2.61 15.46 -11.99
C VAL A 134 -1.68 14.81 -13.02
N ALA A 135 -2.16 13.77 -13.70
CA ALA A 135 -1.38 13.04 -14.71
C ALA A 135 -1.40 13.71 -16.10
N SER A 136 -2.00 14.90 -16.24
CA SER A 136 -2.15 15.55 -17.55
C SER A 136 -0.86 16.20 -18.09
N GLY A 137 0.18 16.36 -17.25
CA GLY A 137 1.47 16.96 -17.63
C GLY A 137 1.40 18.44 -18.07
N ARG A 138 0.32 19.15 -17.74
CA ARG A 138 0.08 20.54 -18.22
C ARG A 138 0.66 21.58 -17.26
N ALA A 139 1.03 22.74 -17.79
CA ALA A 139 1.26 23.98 -17.03
C ALA A 139 2.28 23.87 -15.86
N GLY A 140 3.40 23.18 -16.08
CA GLY A 140 4.50 23.07 -15.10
C GLY A 140 4.25 22.05 -13.98
N LEU A 141 3.25 21.18 -14.14
CA LEU A 141 3.09 19.95 -13.37
C LEU A 141 4.12 18.90 -13.82
N PRO A 142 4.51 17.95 -12.95
CA PRO A 142 5.41 16.88 -13.36
C PRO A 142 4.68 15.93 -14.32
N VAL A 143 5.46 15.23 -15.13
CA VAL A 143 4.93 14.22 -16.05
C VAL A 143 4.79 12.89 -15.30
N TYR A 144 3.64 12.25 -15.46
CA TYR A 144 3.33 10.95 -14.88
C TYR A 144 3.55 9.88 -15.94
N TYR A 145 4.68 9.19 -15.87
CA TYR A 145 5.04 8.13 -16.80
C TYR A 145 4.40 6.81 -16.35
N PRO A 146 3.46 6.22 -17.11
CA PRO A 146 2.80 4.98 -16.73
C PRO A 146 3.82 3.84 -16.59
N ALA A 147 3.71 3.12 -15.49
CA ALA A 147 4.75 2.23 -15.01
C ALA A 147 4.10 0.94 -14.46
N GLY A 148 3.12 0.44 -15.20
CA GLY A 148 2.39 -0.81 -14.92
C GLY A 148 1.12 -0.64 -14.08
N THR A 149 0.24 -1.64 -14.20
CA THR A 149 -1.00 -1.73 -13.44
C THR A 149 -0.81 -2.71 -12.28
N ILE A 150 -1.23 -2.30 -11.08
CA ILE A 150 -1.21 -3.09 -9.85
C ILE A 150 -2.59 -3.70 -9.61
N GLU A 151 -2.62 -5.02 -9.44
CA GLU A 151 -3.78 -5.77 -8.96
C GLU A 151 -3.71 -5.93 -7.44
N THR A 152 -4.52 -5.17 -6.70
CA THR A 152 -4.70 -5.39 -5.27
C THR A 152 -5.87 -6.32 -5.03
N SER A 153 -5.59 -7.47 -4.43
CA SER A 153 -6.54 -8.53 -4.15
C SER A 153 -6.89 -8.60 -2.67
N MET A 154 -8.16 -8.53 -2.35
CA MET A 154 -8.70 -8.90 -1.04
C MET A 154 -9.13 -10.36 -1.09
N LEU A 155 -8.23 -11.27 -0.73
CA LEU A 155 -8.44 -12.72 -0.71
C LEU A 155 -9.29 -13.08 0.51
N TYR A 156 -10.44 -13.72 0.32
CA TYR A 156 -11.28 -14.11 1.45
C TYR A 156 -10.71 -15.29 2.24
N THR A 157 -10.71 -15.19 3.57
CA THR A 157 -10.25 -16.29 4.43
C THR A 157 -11.25 -17.44 4.45
N ARG A 158 -10.76 -18.68 4.70
CA ARG A 158 -11.59 -19.89 4.70
C ARG A 158 -11.03 -20.94 5.67
N GLN A 159 -11.88 -21.70 6.35
CA GLN A 159 -11.46 -22.63 7.41
C GLN A 159 -10.61 -23.84 6.94
N ARG A 160 -10.54 -24.13 5.64
CA ARG A 160 -9.91 -25.35 5.13
C ARG A 160 -8.39 -25.20 5.06
N LEU A 161 -7.68 -25.78 6.04
CA LEU A 161 -6.23 -25.95 5.97
C LEU A 161 -5.84 -26.88 4.81
N PRO A 162 -4.82 -26.51 4.01
CA PRO A 162 -4.31 -27.37 2.96
C PRO A 162 -3.56 -28.56 3.54
N ARG A 163 -3.61 -29.71 2.84
CA ARG A 163 -2.62 -30.77 3.06
C ARG A 163 -1.34 -30.39 2.36
N LEU A 164 -0.25 -30.29 3.11
CA LEU A 164 1.07 -30.02 2.57
C LEU A 164 1.75 -31.34 2.15
N PRO A 165 2.59 -31.34 1.10
CA PRO A 165 3.51 -32.44 0.83
C PRO A 165 4.41 -32.75 2.03
N GLU A 166 4.85 -34.00 2.19
CA GLU A 166 5.62 -34.44 3.35
C GLU A 166 6.95 -33.69 3.53
N ASP A 167 7.56 -33.26 2.43
CA ASP A 167 8.82 -32.51 2.46
C ASP A 167 8.63 -30.99 2.60
N ILE A 168 7.39 -30.52 2.74
CA ILE A 168 7.07 -29.10 2.88
C ILE A 168 6.51 -28.82 4.27
N SER A 169 7.04 -27.79 4.92
CA SER A 169 6.49 -27.25 6.16
C SER A 169 6.26 -25.76 6.05
N ILE A 170 5.13 -25.30 6.61
CA ILE A 170 4.81 -23.87 6.75
C ILE A 170 4.50 -23.60 8.21
N ARG A 171 5.15 -22.58 8.78
CA ARG A 171 4.89 -22.14 10.15
C ARG A 171 5.11 -20.65 10.30
N GLN A 172 4.63 -20.11 11.42
CA GLN A 172 4.97 -18.76 11.85
C GLN A 172 6.46 -18.70 12.26
N SER A 173 7.10 -17.57 11.97
CA SER A 173 8.50 -17.31 12.32
C SER A 173 8.69 -16.98 13.80
N GLY A 174 9.93 -17.07 14.26
CA GLY A 174 10.42 -16.47 15.50
C GLY A 174 11.73 -15.73 15.27
N SER A 175 12.32 -15.16 16.32
CA SER A 175 13.56 -14.36 16.23
C SER A 175 14.73 -15.12 15.60
N ALA A 176 14.80 -16.44 15.81
CA ALA A 176 15.85 -17.29 15.23
C ALA A 176 15.76 -17.42 13.69
N ASP A 177 14.60 -17.15 13.08
CA ASP A 177 14.41 -17.22 11.63
C ASP A 177 14.83 -15.92 10.92
N LEU A 178 14.94 -14.79 11.65
CA LEU A 178 15.18 -13.48 11.04
C LEU A 178 16.43 -13.41 10.16
N PRO A 179 17.59 -13.99 10.53
CA PRO A 179 18.77 -13.96 9.66
C PRO A 179 18.55 -14.65 8.31
N GLU A 180 17.85 -15.79 8.28
CA GLU A 180 17.58 -16.53 7.04
C GLU A 180 16.50 -15.82 6.20
N ILE A 181 15.49 -15.23 6.86
CA ILE A 181 14.50 -14.37 6.20
C ILE A 181 15.21 -13.18 5.52
N ALA A 182 16.11 -12.49 6.22
CA ALA A 182 16.87 -11.37 5.67
C ALA A 182 17.68 -11.78 4.42
N ALA A 183 18.35 -12.94 4.49
CA ALA A 183 19.13 -13.47 3.38
C ALA A 183 18.25 -13.78 2.16
N LEU A 184 17.08 -14.39 2.37
CA LEU A 184 16.15 -14.68 1.27
C LEU A 184 15.58 -13.38 0.66
N LEU A 185 15.12 -12.44 1.49
CA LEU A 185 14.59 -11.15 1.02
C LEU A 185 15.63 -10.34 0.24
N LYS A 186 16.89 -10.34 0.70
CA LYS A 186 18.00 -9.70 -0.02
C LYS A 186 18.28 -10.37 -1.36
N SER A 187 18.43 -11.70 -1.37
CA SER A 187 18.80 -12.46 -2.57
C SER A 187 17.74 -12.40 -3.68
N GLN A 188 16.45 -12.37 -3.30
CA GLN A 188 15.33 -12.24 -4.26
C GLN A 188 15.05 -10.77 -4.59
N GLY A 189 15.12 -9.87 -3.61
CA GLY A 189 14.86 -8.45 -3.76
C GLY A 189 15.79 -7.77 -4.77
N GLN A 190 17.09 -8.10 -4.74
CA GLN A 190 18.06 -7.57 -5.71
C GLN A 190 17.76 -7.92 -7.17
N ASN A 191 16.90 -8.92 -7.42
CA ASN A 191 16.52 -9.33 -8.77
C ASN A 191 15.26 -8.60 -9.27
N LYS A 192 14.59 -7.84 -8.41
CA LYS A 192 13.32 -7.15 -8.69
C LYS A 192 13.50 -5.63 -8.69
N GLN A 193 12.76 -4.94 -9.55
CA GLN A 193 12.59 -3.50 -9.44
C GLN A 193 11.65 -3.18 -8.28
N PHE A 194 12.01 -2.16 -7.51
CA PHE A 194 11.20 -1.54 -6.46
C PHE A 194 10.83 -2.43 -5.27
N PHE A 195 11.47 -3.60 -5.15
CA PHE A 195 11.36 -4.39 -3.93
C PHE A 195 11.88 -3.57 -2.74
N PRO A 196 11.15 -3.44 -1.62
CA PRO A 196 11.64 -2.68 -0.48
C PRO A 196 12.93 -3.29 0.07
N TYR A 197 13.89 -2.44 0.40
CA TYR A 197 15.03 -2.90 1.19
C TYR A 197 14.56 -3.19 2.62
N TRP A 198 14.74 -4.44 3.04
CA TRP A 198 14.33 -4.91 4.36
C TRP A 198 15.55 -5.14 5.24
N ASP A 199 15.79 -4.23 6.19
CA ASP A 199 16.51 -4.56 7.41
C ASP A 199 15.52 -5.18 8.39
N VAL A 200 15.47 -6.51 8.42
CA VAL A 200 14.48 -7.25 9.22
C VAL A 200 14.64 -7.02 10.72
N ASN A 201 15.79 -6.57 11.21
CA ASN A 201 15.98 -6.31 12.64
C ASN A 201 15.17 -5.09 13.12
N ARG A 202 14.73 -4.23 12.19
CA ARG A 202 13.86 -3.07 12.49
C ARG A 202 12.50 -3.48 13.06
N VAL A 203 12.09 -4.75 12.94
CA VAL A 203 10.89 -5.26 13.63
C VAL A 203 11.01 -5.23 15.16
N HIS A 204 12.21 -4.97 15.70
CA HIS A 204 12.45 -4.75 17.13
C HIS A 204 12.25 -3.28 17.56
N GLY A 205 11.11 -2.69 17.17
CA GLY A 205 10.66 -1.39 17.70
C GLY A 205 10.91 -0.17 16.81
N ASP A 206 11.34 -0.35 15.56
CA ASP A 206 11.45 0.77 14.61
C ASP A 206 10.07 1.25 14.14
N GLU A 207 9.91 2.57 14.00
CA GLU A 207 8.66 3.18 13.58
C GLU A 207 8.23 2.77 12.15
N TYR A 208 9.18 2.51 11.26
CA TYR A 208 8.92 2.00 9.91
C TYR A 208 8.37 0.56 9.90
N CYS A 209 8.53 -0.16 11.01
CA CYS A 209 8.00 -1.50 11.23
C CYS A 209 6.96 -1.52 12.36
N TYR A 210 6.30 -0.40 12.64
CA TYR A 210 5.34 -0.29 13.75
C TYR A 210 4.27 -1.40 13.71
N GLY A 211 4.19 -2.19 14.79
CA GLY A 211 3.26 -3.30 14.92
C GLY A 211 3.75 -4.63 14.33
N LEU A 212 4.90 -4.65 13.65
CA LEU A 212 5.59 -5.89 13.28
C LEU A 212 6.48 -6.38 14.42
N ASN A 213 6.77 -7.68 14.39
CA ASN A 213 7.71 -8.35 15.27
C ASN A 213 8.28 -9.59 14.56
N ALA A 214 9.17 -10.31 15.24
CA ALA A 214 9.81 -11.50 14.68
C ALA A 214 8.85 -12.64 14.28
N SER A 215 7.60 -12.61 14.77
CA SER A 215 6.56 -13.58 14.44
C SER A 215 5.57 -13.06 13.40
N SER A 216 5.85 -11.94 12.74
CA SER A 216 4.99 -11.36 11.69
C SER A 216 5.24 -11.93 10.29
N PHE A 217 5.81 -13.13 10.20
CA PHE A 217 6.07 -13.84 8.95
C PHE A 217 5.62 -15.29 9.02
N LEU A 218 5.19 -15.81 7.87
CA LEU A 218 5.07 -17.23 7.60
C LEU A 218 6.30 -17.64 6.78
N VAL A 219 6.95 -18.73 7.20
CA VAL A 219 8.10 -19.31 6.52
C VAL A 219 7.68 -20.64 5.89
N LEU A 220 7.97 -20.80 4.59
CA LEU A 220 7.82 -22.05 3.86
C LEU A 220 9.20 -22.68 3.70
N ARG A 221 9.34 -23.92 4.18
CA ARG A 221 10.55 -24.73 4.02
C ARG A 221 10.28 -25.96 3.17
N VAL A 222 11.22 -26.29 2.30
CA VAL A 222 11.26 -27.53 1.52
C VAL A 222 12.49 -28.30 1.96
N ARG A 223 12.32 -29.50 2.50
CA ARG A 223 13.40 -30.35 3.06
C ARG A 223 14.29 -29.60 4.06
N GLY A 224 13.69 -28.71 4.85
CA GLY A 224 14.38 -27.89 5.86
C GLY A 224 14.93 -26.54 5.34
N GLU A 225 15.06 -26.35 4.03
CA GLU A 225 15.59 -25.11 3.45
C GLU A 225 14.47 -24.05 3.30
N LEU A 226 14.71 -22.80 3.69
CA LEU A 226 13.76 -21.71 3.50
C LEU A 226 13.60 -21.37 2.00
N LYS A 227 12.42 -21.65 1.46
CA LYS A 227 12.08 -21.39 0.05
C LYS A 227 11.02 -20.32 -0.14
N GLY A 228 10.39 -19.85 0.92
CA GLY A 228 9.40 -18.79 0.83
C GLY A 228 9.14 -18.06 2.14
N VAL A 229 8.81 -16.79 2.02
CA VAL A 229 8.43 -15.90 3.11
C VAL A 229 7.17 -15.15 2.70
N LEU A 230 6.24 -15.03 3.63
CA LEU A 230 5.06 -14.18 3.53
C LEU A 230 4.93 -13.39 4.83
N GLY A 231 5.18 -12.09 4.76
CA GLY A 231 4.95 -11.17 5.86
C GLY A 231 3.48 -10.82 6.00
N PHE A 232 3.03 -10.55 7.22
CA PHE A 232 1.67 -10.12 7.49
C PHE A 232 1.62 -9.01 8.55
N TRP A 233 0.75 -8.03 8.33
CA TRP A 233 0.73 -6.79 9.10
C TRP A 233 -0.70 -6.32 9.36
N ASP A 234 -1.10 -6.32 10.63
CA ASP A 234 -2.33 -5.63 11.05
C ASP A 234 -2.05 -4.14 11.15
N GLN A 235 -2.46 -3.42 10.11
CA GLN A 235 -2.31 -1.97 10.04
C GLN A 235 -3.53 -1.22 10.57
N LYS A 236 -4.55 -1.90 11.11
CA LYS A 236 -5.73 -1.23 11.67
C LYS A 236 -5.41 -0.16 12.72
N PRO A 237 -4.33 -0.22 13.51
CA PRO A 237 -3.97 0.88 14.42
C PRO A 237 -3.50 2.18 13.75
N ILE A 238 -3.20 2.17 12.44
CA ILE A 238 -2.63 3.31 11.70
C ILE A 238 -3.32 3.60 10.35
N LYS A 239 -4.05 2.63 9.79
CA LYS A 239 -4.69 2.71 8.48
C LYS A 239 -5.99 1.91 8.50
N GLN A 240 -7.11 2.59 8.29
CA GLN A 240 -8.43 1.96 8.26
C GLN A 240 -9.15 2.27 6.97
N THR A 241 -9.88 1.29 6.44
CA THR A 241 -10.83 1.53 5.34
C THR A 241 -12.23 1.55 5.92
N ARG A 242 -12.77 2.74 6.13
CA ARG A 242 -14.14 2.94 6.62
C ARG A 242 -15.12 2.99 5.46
N VAL A 243 -16.22 2.25 5.57
CA VAL A 243 -17.31 2.31 4.61
C VAL A 243 -18.28 3.39 5.06
N LEU A 244 -18.41 4.48 4.30
CA LEU A 244 -19.35 5.56 4.62
C LEU A 244 -20.75 5.30 4.05
N GLY A 245 -20.84 4.54 2.96
CA GLY A 245 -22.13 4.24 2.36
C GLY A 245 -22.00 3.30 1.17
N TYR A 246 -23.14 2.72 0.79
CA TYR A 246 -23.30 1.88 -0.39
C TYR A 246 -24.25 2.58 -1.36
N ALA A 247 -24.02 2.43 -2.67
CA ALA A 247 -25.00 2.88 -3.67
C ALA A 247 -26.40 2.28 -3.40
N ARG A 248 -27.46 3.04 -3.70
CA ARG A 248 -28.87 2.65 -3.42
C ARG A 248 -29.16 1.24 -3.94
N GLY A 249 -29.73 0.37 -3.09
CA GLY A 249 -30.07 -1.02 -3.40
C GLY A 249 -29.14 -2.08 -2.79
N MET A 250 -27.86 -1.76 -2.55
CA MET A 250 -26.91 -2.71 -1.92
C MET A 250 -27.12 -2.90 -0.41
N GLY A 251 -27.81 -1.96 0.26
CA GLY A 251 -28.04 -1.99 1.71
C GLY A 251 -28.87 -3.20 2.19
N MET A 252 -29.89 -3.61 1.43
CA MET A 252 -30.70 -4.81 1.76
C MET A 252 -29.96 -6.11 1.40
N MET A 253 -29.25 -6.13 0.27
CA MET A 253 -28.49 -7.30 -0.17
C MET A 253 -27.31 -7.65 0.76
N ARG A 254 -26.86 -6.68 1.57
CA ARG A 254 -25.86 -6.86 2.64
C ARG A 254 -26.23 -7.96 3.63
N HIS A 255 -27.48 -8.03 4.07
CA HIS A 255 -27.90 -8.99 5.10
C HIS A 255 -27.87 -10.43 4.58
N LEU A 256 -28.34 -10.63 3.35
CA LEU A 256 -28.28 -11.93 2.66
C LEU A 256 -26.83 -12.32 2.34
N TYR A 257 -26.02 -11.36 1.86
CA TYR A 257 -24.60 -11.58 1.55
C TYR A 257 -23.77 -11.93 2.80
N ASN A 258 -23.98 -11.23 3.91
CA ASN A 258 -23.24 -11.47 5.14
C ASN A 258 -23.58 -12.83 5.76
N THR A 259 -24.82 -13.31 5.64
CA THR A 259 -25.19 -14.65 6.12
C THR A 259 -24.49 -15.74 5.28
N HIS A 260 -24.37 -15.52 3.96
CA HIS A 260 -23.66 -16.43 3.07
C HIS A 260 -22.13 -16.39 3.23
N SER A 261 -21.56 -15.23 3.57
CA SER A 261 -20.11 -15.06 3.72
C SER A 261 -19.53 -15.76 4.95
N VAL A 262 -20.32 -15.91 6.02
CA VAL A 262 -19.91 -16.64 7.23
C VAL A 262 -19.71 -18.14 6.95
N LEU A 263 -20.55 -18.75 6.11
CA LEU A 263 -20.54 -20.19 5.87
C LEU A 263 -19.57 -20.63 4.76
N ARG A 264 -19.35 -19.82 3.71
CA ARG A 264 -18.48 -20.17 2.57
C ARG A 264 -17.14 -19.42 2.53
N GLY A 265 -16.83 -18.65 3.58
CA GLY A 265 -15.76 -17.65 3.54
C GLY A 265 -16.19 -16.42 2.73
N GLY A 266 -15.75 -15.23 3.14
CA GLY A 266 -16.10 -13.98 2.48
C GLY A 266 -16.00 -12.77 3.39
N MET A 267 -15.69 -11.61 2.81
CA MET A 267 -15.65 -10.35 3.55
C MET A 267 -17.02 -9.99 4.10
N ARG A 268 -17.14 -9.76 5.41
CA ARG A 268 -18.37 -9.18 5.98
C ARG A 268 -18.40 -7.71 5.62
N LEU A 269 -19.49 -7.28 4.98
CA LEU A 269 -19.70 -5.88 4.66
C LEU A 269 -20.21 -5.17 5.93
N PRO A 270 -19.42 -4.25 6.52
CA PRO A 270 -19.83 -3.56 7.74
C PRO A 270 -21.05 -2.66 7.48
N PRO A 271 -21.80 -2.28 8.53
CA PRO A 271 -22.75 -1.18 8.38
C PRO A 271 -22.02 0.11 7.96
N PRO A 272 -22.73 1.09 7.35
CA PRO A 272 -22.20 2.43 7.17
C PRO A 272 -21.58 2.97 8.47
N GLY A 273 -20.39 3.55 8.38
CA GLY A 273 -19.57 3.96 9.52
C GLY A 273 -18.64 2.87 10.06
N GLY A 274 -18.80 1.60 9.67
CA GLY A 274 -17.90 0.52 10.10
C GLY A 274 -16.65 0.36 9.24
N VAL A 275 -15.66 -0.38 9.75
CA VAL A 275 -14.34 -0.59 9.14
C VAL A 275 -14.24 -2.02 8.60
N LEU A 276 -13.61 -2.18 7.44
CA LEU A 276 -13.33 -3.50 6.88
C LEU A 276 -12.34 -4.29 7.75
N SER A 277 -12.57 -5.59 7.91
CA SER A 277 -11.67 -6.50 8.63
C SER A 277 -10.73 -7.21 7.66
N TYR A 278 -9.49 -6.73 7.56
CA TYR A 278 -8.46 -7.32 6.70
C TYR A 278 -7.07 -7.28 7.33
N LEU A 279 -6.19 -8.14 6.83
CA LEU A 279 -4.77 -8.20 7.16
C LEU A 279 -3.94 -7.93 5.91
N SER A 280 -2.99 -7.00 5.96
CA SER A 280 -2.12 -6.70 4.83
C SER A 280 -1.00 -7.74 4.76
N LEU A 281 -0.77 -8.32 3.58
CA LEU A 281 0.38 -9.17 3.30
C LEU A 281 1.50 -8.31 2.71
N HIS A 282 2.74 -8.65 3.07
CA HIS A 282 3.94 -7.98 2.58
C HIS A 282 5.07 -8.97 2.36
N SER A 283 6.16 -8.54 1.73
CA SER A 283 7.37 -9.35 1.53
C SER A 283 7.07 -10.76 0.97
N MET A 284 6.11 -10.88 0.05
CA MET A 284 5.69 -12.15 -0.52
C MET A 284 6.73 -12.62 -1.52
N ILE A 285 7.64 -13.48 -1.07
CA ILE A 285 8.79 -13.92 -1.84
C ILE A 285 8.88 -15.43 -1.76
N VAL A 286 9.12 -16.04 -2.91
CA VAL A 286 9.38 -17.47 -3.05
C VAL A 286 10.58 -17.67 -3.98
N SER A 287 11.34 -18.73 -3.76
CA SER A 287 12.48 -19.04 -4.62
C SER A 287 12.06 -19.20 -6.07
N ASN A 288 12.81 -18.56 -6.98
CA ASN A 288 12.61 -18.59 -8.43
C ASN A 288 11.23 -18.09 -8.90
N ASP A 289 10.54 -17.29 -8.09
CA ASP A 289 9.16 -16.85 -8.37
C ASP A 289 8.22 -18.03 -8.70
N ASP A 290 8.41 -19.18 -8.03
CA ASP A 290 7.61 -20.38 -8.25
C ASP A 290 6.13 -20.18 -7.80
N PRO A 291 5.16 -20.18 -8.73
CA PRO A 291 3.75 -19.96 -8.41
C PRO A 291 3.15 -21.02 -7.47
N GLU A 292 3.67 -22.26 -7.47
CA GLU A 292 3.18 -23.32 -6.60
C GLU A 292 3.62 -23.13 -5.15
N LEU A 293 4.85 -22.65 -4.92
CA LEU A 293 5.31 -22.30 -3.57
C LEU A 293 4.47 -21.15 -3.00
N LEU A 294 4.18 -20.12 -3.82
CA LEU A 294 3.33 -19.01 -3.38
C LEU A 294 1.90 -19.50 -3.14
N ARG A 295 1.38 -20.40 -3.98
CA ARG A 295 0.05 -20.99 -3.79
C ARG A 295 -0.04 -21.71 -2.45
N LEU A 296 0.95 -22.53 -2.08
CA LEU A 296 0.98 -23.23 -0.80
C LEU A 296 1.01 -22.25 0.39
N LEU A 297 1.82 -21.19 0.32
CA LEU A 297 1.86 -20.12 1.32
C LEU A 297 0.51 -19.41 1.47
N LEU A 298 -0.13 -19.03 0.36
CA LEU A 298 -1.42 -18.35 0.38
C LEU A 298 -2.55 -19.27 0.85
N ASP A 299 -2.58 -20.54 0.42
CA ASP A 299 -3.55 -21.54 0.87
C ASP A 299 -3.46 -21.74 2.39
N TYR A 300 -2.23 -21.80 2.93
CA TYR A 300 -2.00 -21.87 4.36
C TYR A 300 -2.45 -20.57 5.05
N ALA A 301 -2.06 -19.40 4.54
CA ALA A 301 -2.37 -18.11 5.14
C ALA A 301 -3.88 -17.84 5.23
N VAL A 302 -4.65 -18.07 4.15
CA VAL A 302 -6.11 -17.86 4.16
C VAL A 302 -6.84 -18.74 5.17
N ALA A 303 -6.26 -19.90 5.51
CA ALA A 303 -6.77 -20.79 6.54
C ALA A 303 -6.30 -20.40 7.94
N PHE A 304 -5.00 -20.11 8.09
CA PHE A 304 -4.39 -19.71 9.35
C PHE A 304 -5.04 -18.46 9.96
N PHE A 305 -5.41 -17.48 9.13
CA PHE A 305 -6.03 -16.23 9.57
C PHE A 305 -7.56 -16.24 9.58
N HIS A 306 -8.19 -17.34 9.17
CA HIS A 306 -9.64 -17.46 9.21
C HIS A 306 -10.18 -17.32 10.64
N GLY A 307 -11.33 -16.66 10.77
CA GLY A 307 -11.94 -16.34 12.07
C GLY A 307 -11.33 -15.11 12.78
N ARG A 308 -10.10 -14.70 12.44
CA ARG A 308 -9.48 -13.46 12.95
C ARG A 308 -9.68 -12.28 11.99
N TYR A 309 -9.52 -12.54 10.69
CA TYR A 309 -9.72 -11.55 9.63
C TYR A 309 -10.65 -12.11 8.56
N ASP A 310 -11.44 -11.23 7.94
CA ASP A 310 -12.34 -11.66 6.86
C ASP A 310 -11.61 -11.78 5.51
N ALA A 311 -10.54 -11.01 5.32
CA ALA A 311 -9.74 -11.02 4.10
C ALA A 311 -8.24 -10.76 4.35
N LEU A 312 -7.41 -11.24 3.42
CA LEU A 312 -5.99 -10.90 3.31
C LEU A 312 -5.79 -10.00 2.09
N ILE A 313 -5.04 -8.91 2.24
CA ILE A 313 -4.71 -7.99 1.14
C ILE A 313 -3.34 -8.33 0.61
N CYS A 314 -3.24 -8.67 -0.68
CA CYS A 314 -1.98 -8.76 -1.39
C CYS A 314 -2.08 -7.99 -2.70
N GLY A 315 -0.95 -7.74 -3.37
CA GLY A 315 -1.02 -7.30 -4.75
C GLY A 315 0.25 -7.52 -5.52
N PHE A 316 0.07 -7.48 -6.84
CA PHE A 316 1.09 -7.78 -7.82
C PHE A 316 0.92 -6.82 -8.98
N PHE A 317 2.02 -6.56 -9.69
CA PHE A 317 1.90 -6.01 -11.03
C PHE A 317 1.26 -7.05 -11.96
N GLN A 318 0.45 -6.63 -12.94
CA GLN A 318 -0.20 -7.56 -13.88
C GLN A 318 0.78 -8.44 -14.66
N GLN A 319 1.98 -7.91 -14.93
CA GLN A 319 3.05 -8.64 -15.62
C GLN A 319 3.84 -9.59 -14.70
N ASP A 320 3.61 -9.57 -13.38
CA ASP A 320 4.29 -10.47 -12.45
C ASP A 320 3.77 -11.91 -12.64
N PRO A 321 4.64 -12.92 -12.84
CA PRO A 321 4.23 -14.32 -12.94
C PRO A 321 3.36 -14.80 -11.76
N LEU A 322 3.58 -14.24 -10.57
CA LEU A 322 2.88 -14.57 -9.34
C LEU A 322 1.45 -14.00 -9.28
N ALA A 323 1.11 -13.00 -10.12
CA ALA A 323 -0.20 -12.36 -10.13
C ALA A 323 -1.36 -13.35 -10.33
N LYS A 324 -1.13 -14.35 -11.19
CA LYS A 324 -2.13 -15.40 -11.52
C LYS A 324 -2.47 -16.31 -10.34
N VAL A 325 -1.61 -16.39 -9.32
CA VAL A 325 -1.88 -17.21 -8.14
C VAL A 325 -3.11 -16.68 -7.39
N ALA A 326 -3.24 -15.35 -7.30
CA ALA A 326 -4.36 -14.70 -6.61
C ALA A 326 -5.73 -14.93 -7.31
N GLU A 327 -5.76 -15.16 -8.62
CA GLU A 327 -6.99 -15.44 -9.38
C GLU A 327 -7.68 -16.74 -8.96
N ARG A 328 -6.95 -17.68 -8.36
CA ARG A 328 -7.49 -18.95 -7.88
C ARG A 328 -8.37 -18.81 -6.64
N TYR A 329 -8.35 -17.64 -6.00
CA TYR A 329 -9.07 -17.36 -4.78
C TYR A 329 -10.32 -16.56 -5.05
N ARG A 330 -11.35 -16.78 -4.22
CA ARG A 330 -12.48 -15.85 -4.16
C ARG A 330 -11.94 -14.52 -3.60
N ARG A 331 -11.92 -13.49 -4.46
CA ARG A 331 -11.33 -12.19 -4.14
C ARG A 331 -12.21 -11.02 -4.56
N ARG A 332 -11.97 -9.86 -3.95
CA ARG A 332 -12.26 -8.57 -4.58
C ARG A 332 -10.98 -8.01 -5.17
N LEU A 333 -11.08 -7.50 -6.39
CA LEU A 333 -9.97 -6.90 -7.11
C LEU A 333 -10.14 -5.39 -7.10
N LEU A 334 -9.05 -4.68 -6.82
CA LEU A 334 -8.91 -3.25 -6.95
C LEU A 334 -7.72 -2.98 -7.88
N LEU A 335 -7.92 -2.13 -8.88
CA LEU A 335 -6.90 -1.79 -9.86
C LEU A 335 -6.34 -0.40 -9.56
N SER A 336 -5.02 -0.30 -9.62
CA SER A 336 -4.29 0.96 -9.50
C SER A 336 -3.27 1.08 -10.62
N GLU A 337 -3.02 2.30 -11.07
CA GLU A 337 -1.93 2.59 -11.99
C GLU A 337 -0.73 3.09 -11.19
N HIS A 338 0.43 2.48 -11.43
CA HIS A 338 1.70 2.93 -10.90
C HIS A 338 2.35 3.91 -11.88
N PHE A 339 2.95 4.97 -11.37
CA PHE A 339 3.63 5.97 -12.18
C PHE A 339 5.01 6.26 -11.61
N LEU A 340 5.95 6.48 -12.53
CA LEU A 340 7.17 7.22 -12.23
C LEU A 340 6.92 8.68 -12.60
N VAL A 341 7.18 9.59 -11.68
CA VAL A 341 6.84 11.00 -11.83
C VAL A 341 8.11 11.82 -11.79
N SER A 342 8.31 12.65 -12.83
CA SER A 342 9.54 13.42 -13.02
C SER A 342 9.24 14.77 -13.66
N TYR A 343 10.12 15.74 -13.41
CA TYR A 343 10.13 17.03 -14.10
C TYR A 343 11.12 17.07 -15.28
N ASP A 344 12.12 16.18 -15.28
CA ASP A 344 13.33 16.30 -16.10
C ASP A 344 13.55 15.08 -17.02
N GLY A 345 12.46 14.53 -17.56
CA GLY A 345 12.48 13.40 -18.51
C GLY A 345 11.94 12.09 -17.94
N ASP A 346 11.91 11.06 -18.80
CA ASP A 346 11.31 9.76 -18.48
C ASP A 346 12.27 8.89 -17.65
N PRO A 347 11.96 8.59 -16.37
CA PRO A 347 12.84 7.78 -15.54
C PRO A 347 13.01 6.34 -16.04
N ARG A 348 12.07 5.84 -16.84
CA ARG A 348 12.05 4.45 -17.32
C ARG A 348 13.25 4.12 -18.21
N ASP A 349 13.83 5.13 -18.88
CA ASP A 349 15.00 4.97 -19.74
C ASP A 349 16.25 4.53 -18.95
N THR A 350 16.26 4.75 -17.63
CA THR A 350 17.36 4.35 -16.73
C THR A 350 17.17 2.98 -16.08
N LEU A 351 16.03 2.32 -16.31
CA LEU A 351 15.65 1.08 -15.63
C LEU A 351 15.90 -0.16 -16.50
N ASP A 352 16.44 -1.21 -15.90
CA ASP A 352 16.49 -2.53 -16.51
C ASP A 352 15.09 -3.15 -16.51
N MET A 353 14.41 -3.05 -17.65
CA MET A 353 13.04 -3.53 -17.84
C MET A 353 12.92 -5.06 -17.85
N ARG A 354 14.04 -5.81 -17.88
CA ARG A 354 14.02 -7.28 -17.82
C ARG A 354 13.78 -7.80 -16.40
N ARG A 355 14.05 -6.97 -15.39
CA ARG A 355 13.83 -7.31 -13.98
C ARG A 355 12.32 -7.19 -13.67
N PRO A 356 11.70 -8.20 -13.04
CA PRO A 356 10.30 -8.12 -12.65
C PRO A 356 10.07 -6.97 -11.65
N TRP A 357 8.91 -6.34 -11.75
CA TRP A 357 8.54 -5.21 -10.90
C TRP A 357 7.79 -5.72 -9.68
N TYR A 358 8.15 -5.25 -8.50
CA TYR A 358 7.50 -5.61 -7.24
C TYR A 358 6.74 -4.41 -6.67
N VAL A 359 5.60 -4.70 -6.04
CA VAL A 359 4.80 -3.71 -5.32
C VAL A 359 4.54 -4.20 -3.89
N GLU A 360 4.87 -3.37 -2.91
CA GLU A 360 4.54 -3.64 -1.51
C GLU A 360 3.23 -2.96 -1.14
N VAL A 361 2.09 -3.62 -1.38
CA VAL A 361 0.75 -3.04 -1.15
C VAL A 361 0.53 -2.60 0.30
N ALA A 362 1.17 -3.27 1.26
CA ALA A 362 1.15 -2.88 2.67
C ALA A 362 1.77 -1.49 2.92
N ARG A 363 2.55 -0.93 1.99
CA ARG A 363 3.20 0.38 2.10
C ARG A 363 2.71 1.41 1.07
N LEU A 364 1.56 1.17 0.44
CA LEU A 364 0.87 2.12 -0.46
C LEU A 364 -0.10 3.04 0.27
#